data_AF-A0A6V8D9R9-F1
#
_entry.id   AF-A0A6V8D9R9-F1
#
_cell.length_a   1.000
_cell.length_b   1.000
_cell.length_c   1.000
_cell.angle_alpha   90.00
_cell.angle_beta   90.00
_cell.angle_gamma   90.00
#
_symmetry.space_group_name_H-M   'P 1'
#
loop_
_entity.id
_entity.type
_entity.pdbx_description
1 polymer ?
#
loop_
_entity_poly.entity_id
_entity_poly.type
_entity_poly.pdbx_seq_one_letter_code
_entity_poly.pdbx_strand_id
1 'polypeptide(L)'
;MNASVSPFTEPEQRSLELLASIIEANPWAESLGQEEHDIKIRVQGQSKRWYVISATRFKGPMTVLSIDPSNPWNVTVQGGARKRDVIHKNQYCANLCLNIRHASPLPVGDQLAALGLSLHNDLTTAMTIPLLAQFLICPREELAKVMVFQDEMVVFHSMAFGNEGPFGAFEDYDEFDEEPDNVHGGWDETFSEIEPSESVPSPQEGQTNTTAVEANPPFHDPPQLSEEELAEQRMWEAYEQHMEELAQSARWDDRRP
;
A
#
# COMPACT_ATOMS: atom_id res chain seq x y z
N MET A 1 16.13 25.90 31.62
CA MET A 1 15.30 24.69 31.41
C MET A 1 14.55 24.93 30.12
N ASN A 2 15.08 24.41 29.01
CA ASN A 2 14.45 24.59 27.70
C ASN A 2 13.30 23.59 27.64
N ALA A 3 12.06 24.08 27.75
CA ALA A 3 10.91 23.29 27.35
C ALA A 3 11.13 22.94 25.87
N SER A 4 11.33 21.67 25.57
CA SER A 4 11.29 21.17 24.20
C SER A 4 9.94 21.60 23.62
N VAL A 5 9.97 22.57 22.70
CA VAL A 5 8.77 22.96 21.97
C VAL A 5 8.30 21.71 21.25
N SER A 6 7.15 21.18 21.66
CA SER A 6 6.54 20.02 21.00
C SER A 6 6.32 20.38 19.53
N PRO A 7 6.69 19.51 18.57
CA PRO A 7 6.49 19.79 17.16
C PRO A 7 5.03 19.63 16.70
N PHE A 8 4.16 19.26 17.65
CA PHE A 8 2.73 19.06 17.47
C PHE A 8 1.94 20.26 18.02
N THR A 9 0.81 20.57 17.37
CA THR A 9 -0.16 21.53 17.88
C THR A 9 -0.84 21.00 19.16
N GLU A 10 -1.43 21.87 19.98
CA GLU A 10 -2.12 21.45 21.21
C GLU A 10 -3.23 20.40 20.95
N PRO A 11 -4.09 20.54 19.91
CA PRO A 11 -5.06 19.50 19.58
C PRO A 11 -4.42 18.18 19.17
N GLU A 12 -3.33 18.22 18.39
CA GLU A 12 -2.60 17.00 18.00
C GLU A 12 -2.00 16.32 19.21
N GLN A 13 -1.39 17.06 20.14
CA GLN A 13 -0.80 16.49 21.34
C GLN A 13 -1.86 15.77 22.19
N ARG A 14 -3.01 16.41 22.45
CA ARG A 14 -4.11 15.76 23.20
C ARG A 14 -4.65 14.52 22.48
N SER A 15 -4.78 14.56 21.16
CA SER A 15 -5.23 13.40 20.38
C SER A 15 -4.23 12.23 20.42
N LEU A 16 -2.93 12.53 20.50
CA LEU A 16 -1.88 11.52 20.61
C LEU A 16 -1.81 10.92 22.01
N GLU A 17 -2.06 11.73 23.04
CA GLU A 17 -2.23 11.22 24.41
C GLU A 17 -3.45 10.28 24.51
N LEU A 18 -4.57 10.64 23.86
CA LEU A 18 -5.73 9.76 23.76
C LEU A 18 -5.38 8.45 23.02
N LEU A 19 -4.72 8.54 21.87
CA LEU A 19 -4.26 7.37 21.12
C LEU A 19 -3.37 6.46 21.98
N ALA A 20 -2.40 7.03 22.68
CA ALA A 20 -1.51 6.29 23.58
C ALA A 20 -2.30 5.58 24.69
N SER A 21 -3.28 6.25 25.29
CA SER A 21 -4.14 5.65 26.32
C SER A 21 -4.97 4.47 25.79
N ILE A 22 -5.45 4.55 24.54
CA ILE A 22 -6.18 3.46 23.88
C ILE A 22 -5.24 2.28 23.64
N ILE A 23 -4.02 2.53 23.16
CA ILE A 23 -3.04 1.46 22.91
C ILE A 23 -2.64 0.77 24.23
N GLU A 24 -2.37 1.54 25.29
CA GLU A 24 -2.00 1.00 26.60
C GLU A 24 -3.13 0.17 27.22
N ALA A 25 -4.39 0.60 27.05
CA ALA A 25 -5.54 -0.10 27.59
C ALA A 25 -5.90 -1.41 26.84
N ASN A 26 -5.35 -1.63 25.64
CA ASN A 26 -5.81 -2.68 24.75
C ASN A 26 -4.67 -3.58 24.24
N PRO A 27 -4.67 -4.89 24.56
CA PRO A 27 -3.60 -5.81 24.17
C PRO A 27 -3.55 -6.12 22.66
N TRP A 28 -4.60 -5.77 21.92
CA TRP A 28 -4.67 -5.97 20.47
C TRP A 28 -3.97 -4.84 19.68
N ALA A 29 -3.50 -3.78 20.34
CA ALA A 29 -2.81 -2.67 19.73
C ALA A 29 -1.36 -2.55 20.25
N GLU A 30 -0.43 -2.18 19.37
CA GLU A 30 0.97 -1.95 19.71
C GLU A 30 1.43 -0.64 19.06
N SER A 31 2.12 0.23 19.81
CA SER A 31 2.83 1.37 19.22
C SER A 31 4.17 0.90 18.64
N LEU A 32 4.46 1.23 17.39
CA LEU A 32 5.72 0.87 16.71
C LEU A 32 6.75 1.99 16.72
N GLY A 33 6.38 3.17 17.20
CA GLY A 33 7.22 4.35 17.23
C GLY A 33 6.42 5.61 16.94
N GLN A 34 6.82 6.68 17.62
CA GLN A 34 6.30 8.03 17.39
C GLN A 34 7.50 8.95 17.20
N GLU A 35 7.72 9.35 15.95
CA GLU A 35 8.65 10.39 15.57
C GLU A 35 7.87 11.67 15.24
N GLU A 36 8.58 12.79 15.11
CA GLU A 36 7.99 14.10 14.79
C GLU A 36 7.15 14.09 13.48
N HIS A 37 7.47 13.20 12.55
CA HIS A 37 6.87 13.17 11.23
C HIS A 37 6.35 11.79 10.82
N ASP A 38 6.44 10.79 11.69
CA ASP A 38 6.03 9.43 11.40
C ASP A 38 5.46 8.79 12.67
N ILE A 39 4.22 8.36 12.60
CA ILE A 39 3.49 7.74 13.71
C ILE A 39 2.98 6.40 13.21
N LYS A 40 3.38 5.32 13.89
CA LYS A 40 3.03 3.96 13.47
C LYS A 40 2.42 3.17 14.59
N ILE A 41 1.28 2.55 14.30
CA ILE A 41 0.59 1.65 15.21
C ILE A 41 0.30 0.34 14.49
N ARG A 42 0.32 -0.76 15.25
CA ARG A 42 -0.08 -2.09 14.80
C ARG A 42 -1.35 -2.49 15.52
N VAL A 43 -2.27 -3.10 14.79
CA VAL A 43 -3.58 -3.49 15.29
C VAL A 43 -3.88 -4.91 14.85
N GLN A 44 -4.37 -5.73 15.77
CA GLN A 44 -4.95 -7.03 15.47
C GLN A 44 -6.48 -6.90 15.36
N GLY A 45 -7.02 -7.33 14.22
CA GLY A 45 -8.46 -7.40 14.01
C GLY A 45 -9.11 -8.59 14.72
N GLN A 46 -10.42 -8.52 14.92
CA GLN A 46 -11.24 -9.64 15.39
C GLN A 46 -11.18 -10.83 14.42
N SER A 47 -11.02 -10.56 13.12
CA SER A 47 -10.74 -11.57 12.09
C SER A 47 -9.39 -12.30 12.24
N LYS A 48 -8.54 -11.86 13.19
CA LYS A 48 -7.13 -12.26 13.38
C LYS A 48 -6.15 -11.78 12.30
N ARG A 49 -6.61 -10.99 11.32
CA ARG A 49 -5.73 -10.26 10.42
C ARG A 49 -4.97 -9.17 11.17
N TRP A 50 -3.81 -8.82 10.64
CA TRP A 50 -2.93 -7.81 11.21
C TRP A 50 -2.87 -6.58 10.33
N TYR A 51 -2.85 -5.41 10.96
CA TYR A 51 -2.80 -4.12 10.29
C TYR A 51 -1.66 -3.28 10.84
N VAL A 52 -1.01 -2.52 9.97
CA VAL A 52 -0.14 -1.41 10.36
C VAL A 52 -0.68 -0.13 9.76
N ILE A 53 -0.93 0.84 10.63
CA ILE A 53 -1.44 2.16 10.29
C ILE A 53 -0.26 3.12 10.47
N SER A 54 0.12 3.82 9.41
CA SER A 54 1.23 4.77 9.40
C SER A 54 0.73 6.14 9.00
N ALA A 55 0.93 7.15 9.85
CA ALA A 55 0.71 8.55 9.54
C ALA A 55 2.05 9.23 9.30
N THR A 56 2.27 9.74 8.09
CA THR A 56 3.49 10.48 7.73
C THR A 56 3.16 11.93 7.43
N ARG A 57 4.01 12.84 7.91
CA ARG A 57 3.89 14.28 7.64
C ARG A 57 4.80 14.64 6.46
N PHE A 58 4.24 15.24 5.41
CA PHE A 58 5.03 15.62 4.23
C PHE A 58 6.14 16.62 4.60
N LYS A 59 7.37 16.32 4.15
CA LYS A 59 8.53 17.23 4.19
C LYS A 59 8.84 17.71 2.78
N GLY A 60 8.29 18.85 2.36
CA GLY A 60 8.65 19.46 1.07
C GLY A 60 7.76 20.63 0.66
N PRO A 61 8.19 21.47 -0.31
CA PRO A 61 7.32 22.47 -0.92
C PRO A 61 6.15 21.74 -1.59
N MET A 62 4.94 22.19 -1.25
CA MET A 62 3.66 21.64 -1.70
C MET A 62 3.65 21.50 -3.24
N THR A 63 3.86 20.29 -3.77
CA THR A 63 3.70 20.04 -5.21
C THR A 63 2.21 19.99 -5.53
N VAL A 64 1.87 20.53 -6.70
CA VAL A 64 0.52 20.88 -7.21
C VAL A 64 -0.50 19.71 -7.22
N LEU A 65 -0.09 18.50 -6.83
CA LEU A 65 -0.90 17.28 -6.83
C LEU A 65 -1.30 16.80 -5.43
N SER A 66 -0.88 17.48 -4.36
CA SER A 66 -1.09 17.01 -2.98
C SER A 66 -1.88 17.98 -2.12
N ILE A 67 -3.15 17.62 -1.91
CA ILE A 67 -3.88 17.61 -0.62
C ILE A 67 -4.22 18.98 0.00
N ASP A 68 -5.46 19.06 0.47
CA ASP A 68 -6.02 20.15 1.26
C ASP A 68 -5.00 20.77 2.24
N PRO A 69 -4.82 22.10 2.26
CA PRO A 69 -3.90 22.77 3.18
C PRO A 69 -4.28 22.59 4.66
N SER A 70 -5.42 21.97 4.98
CA SER A 70 -5.94 21.80 6.33
C SER A 70 -5.41 20.57 7.08
N ASN A 71 -4.81 19.57 6.42
CA ASN A 71 -4.23 18.41 7.11
C ASN A 71 -2.91 17.95 6.47
N PRO A 72 -1.75 18.18 7.11
CA PRO A 72 -0.44 17.84 6.55
C PRO A 72 -0.09 16.35 6.66
N TRP A 73 -0.98 15.52 7.23
CA TRP A 73 -0.76 14.11 7.47
C TRP A 73 -1.32 13.24 6.34
N ASN A 74 -0.49 12.32 5.85
CA ASN A 74 -0.88 11.24 4.98
C ASN A 74 -0.97 9.95 5.81
N VAL A 75 -2.15 9.35 5.87
CA VAL A 75 -2.38 8.09 6.58
C VAL A 75 -2.47 6.95 5.58
N THR A 76 -1.68 5.91 5.81
CA THR A 76 -1.64 4.69 5.01
C THR A 76 -1.90 3.48 5.89
N VAL A 77 -2.56 2.47 5.33
CA VAL A 77 -2.87 1.22 6.03
C VAL A 77 -2.32 0.05 5.23
N GLN A 78 -1.57 -0.82 5.90
CA GLN A 78 -1.09 -2.08 5.35
C GLN A 78 -1.74 -3.23 6.10
N GLY A 79 -2.22 -4.24 5.39
CA GLY A 79 -2.85 -5.43 5.94
C GLY A 79 -2.08 -6.70 5.58
N GLY A 80 -1.95 -7.62 6.54
CA GLY A 80 -1.38 -8.94 6.33
C GLY A 80 -2.21 -10.04 7.00
N ALA A 81 -2.06 -11.26 6.49
CA ALA A 81 -2.71 -12.44 7.07
C ALA A 81 -2.17 -12.75 8.47
N ARG A 82 -0.83 -12.73 8.62
CA ARG A 82 -0.14 -13.03 9.88
C ARG A 82 0.66 -11.82 10.36
N LYS A 83 0.98 -11.79 11.67
CA LYS A 83 1.77 -10.70 12.28
C LYS A 83 3.09 -10.47 11.56
N ARG A 84 3.81 -11.56 11.28
CA ARG A 84 5.09 -11.58 10.56
C ARG A 84 5.02 -10.96 9.16
N ASP A 85 3.87 -11.11 8.49
CA ASP A 85 3.71 -10.61 7.11
C ASP A 85 3.78 -9.07 7.10
N VAL A 86 3.20 -8.45 8.13
CA VAL A 86 3.23 -6.99 8.30
C VAL A 86 4.53 -6.50 8.96
N ILE A 87 5.13 -7.28 9.87
CA ILE A 87 6.44 -6.95 10.47
C ILE A 87 7.53 -6.86 9.40
N HIS A 88 7.63 -7.89 8.55
CA HIS A 88 8.69 -7.98 7.54
C HIS A 88 8.31 -7.32 6.22
N LYS A 89 7.07 -6.81 6.09
CA LYS A 89 6.52 -6.27 4.84
C LYS A 89 6.79 -7.22 3.66
N ASN A 90 6.50 -8.50 3.86
CA ASN A 90 6.72 -9.52 2.83
C ASN A 90 5.62 -9.44 1.75
N GLN A 91 5.70 -10.31 0.74
CA GLN A 91 4.73 -10.36 -0.36
C GLN A 91 3.27 -10.57 0.09
N TYR A 92 3.03 -11.11 1.29
CA TYR A 92 1.69 -11.36 1.82
C TYR A 92 1.09 -10.13 2.55
N CYS A 93 1.71 -8.97 2.35
CA CYS A 93 1.27 -7.68 2.87
C CYS A 93 0.72 -6.84 1.70
N ALA A 94 -0.53 -6.43 1.79
CA ALA A 94 -1.19 -5.59 0.80
C ALA A 94 -1.52 -4.21 1.40
N ASN A 95 -1.50 -3.18 0.56
CA ASN A 95 -1.95 -1.86 0.98
C ASN A 95 -3.49 -1.81 0.95
N LEU A 96 -4.09 -1.22 1.96
CA LEU A 96 -5.53 -1.00 2.06
C LEU A 96 -5.81 0.49 1.87
N CYS A 97 -6.46 0.84 0.75
CA CYS A 97 -6.81 2.23 0.46
C CYS A 97 -8.10 2.61 1.22
N LEU A 98 -7.95 2.91 2.51
CA LEU A 98 -9.06 3.34 3.36
C LEU A 98 -9.15 4.87 3.33
N ASN A 99 -10.20 5.38 2.69
CA ASN A 99 -10.42 6.82 2.60
C ASN A 99 -10.95 7.39 3.93
N ILE A 100 -10.11 8.13 4.64
CA ILE A 100 -10.44 8.78 5.93
C ILE A 100 -11.01 10.21 5.71
N ARG A 101 -11.06 10.69 4.47
CA ARG A 101 -11.25 12.11 4.12
C ARG A 101 -12.66 12.66 4.35
N HIS A 102 -13.65 11.82 4.67
CA HIS A 102 -15.04 12.26 4.84
C HIS A 102 -15.39 12.72 6.26
N ALA A 103 -14.51 12.51 7.24
CA ALA A 103 -14.64 13.13 8.56
C ALA A 103 -14.01 14.53 8.52
N SER A 104 -14.61 15.51 9.22
CA SER A 104 -14.03 16.84 9.47
C SER A 104 -12.54 16.74 9.83
N PRO A 105 -11.70 17.79 9.65
CA PRO A 105 -10.26 17.70 9.93
C PRO A 105 -10.02 17.37 11.42
N LEU A 106 -9.96 16.07 11.71
CA LEU A 106 -9.66 15.54 13.02
C LEU A 106 -8.14 15.63 13.22
N PRO A 107 -7.66 15.89 14.44
CA PRO A 107 -6.25 15.72 14.76
C PRO A 107 -5.76 14.31 14.41
N VAL A 108 -4.49 14.16 14.04
CA VAL A 108 -3.93 12.88 13.56
C VAL A 108 -4.12 11.73 14.56
N GLY A 109 -4.02 11.99 15.87
CA GLY A 109 -4.23 10.97 16.89
C GLY A 109 -5.65 10.42 16.90
N ASP A 110 -6.65 11.28 16.69
CA ASP A 110 -8.06 10.88 16.63
C ASP A 110 -8.34 10.08 15.35
N GLN A 111 -7.72 10.45 14.23
CA GLN A 111 -7.80 9.67 12.99
C GLN A 111 -7.24 8.26 13.18
N LEU A 112 -6.05 8.15 13.77
CA LEU A 112 -5.40 6.87 14.05
C LEU A 112 -6.19 6.04 15.07
N ALA A 113 -6.75 6.66 16.10
CA ALA A 113 -7.58 6.00 17.10
C ALA A 113 -8.87 5.45 16.47
N ALA A 114 -9.57 6.26 15.67
CA ALA A 114 -10.79 5.86 14.97
C ALA A 114 -10.52 4.70 14.00
N LEU A 115 -9.43 4.77 13.23
CA LEU A 115 -9.01 3.68 12.35
C LEU A 115 -8.65 2.43 13.12
N GLY A 116 -7.86 2.55 14.20
CA GLY A 116 -7.44 1.42 15.02
C GLY A 116 -8.63 0.68 15.62
N LEU A 117 -9.61 1.41 16.16
CA LEU A 117 -10.85 0.84 16.69
C LEU A 117 -11.71 0.20 15.60
N SER A 118 -11.79 0.83 14.42
CA SER A 118 -12.57 0.30 13.29
C SER A 118 -11.95 -0.97 12.71
N LEU A 119 -10.61 -1.02 12.60
CA LEU A 119 -9.88 -2.19 12.12
C LEU A 119 -9.78 -3.29 13.18
N HIS A 120 -9.84 -2.96 14.47
CA HIS A 120 -10.03 -3.98 15.49
C HIS A 120 -11.37 -4.70 15.30
N ASN A 121 -12.45 -3.95 15.05
CA ASN A 121 -13.77 -4.49 14.72
C ASN A 121 -13.94 -4.78 13.22
N ASP A 122 -12.88 -5.26 12.55
CA ASP A 122 -12.84 -5.44 11.10
C ASP A 122 -13.98 -6.30 10.53
N LEU A 123 -14.45 -7.32 11.26
CA LEU A 123 -15.61 -8.12 10.84
C LEU A 123 -16.88 -7.27 10.66
N THR A 124 -17.11 -6.32 11.56
CA THR A 124 -18.27 -5.41 11.46
C THR A 124 -18.00 -4.33 10.41
N THR A 125 -16.80 -3.76 10.40
CA THR A 125 -16.40 -2.73 9.44
C THR A 125 -16.44 -3.24 8.00
N ALA A 126 -16.10 -4.52 7.77
CA ALA A 126 -16.17 -5.17 6.48
C ALA A 126 -17.61 -5.28 5.92
N MET A 127 -18.64 -5.26 6.77
CA MET A 127 -20.02 -5.20 6.31
C MET A 127 -20.36 -3.88 5.63
N THR A 128 -19.59 -2.83 5.92
CA THR A 128 -19.77 -1.47 5.36
C THR A 128 -18.72 -1.08 4.32
N ILE A 129 -17.53 -1.67 4.41
CA ILE A 129 -16.38 -1.34 3.55
C ILE A 129 -16.05 -2.58 2.71
N PRO A 130 -16.52 -2.65 1.44
CA PRO A 130 -16.35 -3.83 0.59
C PRO A 130 -14.88 -4.22 0.38
N LEU A 131 -13.98 -3.25 0.23
CA LEU A 131 -12.54 -3.53 0.05
C LEU A 131 -11.93 -4.23 1.27
N LEU A 132 -12.43 -3.95 2.47
CA LEU A 132 -11.99 -4.63 3.69
C LEU A 132 -12.51 -6.06 3.72
N ALA A 133 -13.77 -6.29 3.33
CA ALA A 133 -14.33 -7.64 3.21
C ALA A 133 -13.51 -8.51 2.24
N GLN A 134 -13.13 -7.97 1.07
CA GLN A 134 -12.29 -8.65 0.09
C GLN A 134 -10.94 -9.04 0.69
N PHE A 135 -10.29 -8.13 1.42
CA PHE A 135 -9.04 -8.43 2.13
C PHE A 135 -9.22 -9.54 3.18
N LEU A 136 -10.31 -9.51 3.96
CA LEU A 136 -10.56 -10.50 5.01
C LEU A 136 -10.73 -11.92 4.46
N ILE A 137 -11.44 -12.08 3.35
CA ILE A 137 -11.69 -13.38 2.71
C ILE A 137 -10.52 -13.86 1.84
N CYS A 138 -9.62 -12.95 1.44
CA CYS A 138 -8.50 -13.27 0.56
C CYS A 138 -7.52 -14.23 1.27
N PRO A 139 -7.32 -15.47 0.77
CA PRO A 139 -6.37 -16.39 1.36
C PRO A 139 -4.95 -15.84 1.24
N ARG A 140 -4.06 -16.30 2.12
CA ARG A 140 -2.71 -15.74 2.22
C ARG A 140 -1.95 -15.88 0.89
N GLU A 141 -2.12 -16.98 0.19
CA GLU A 141 -1.44 -17.27 -1.09
C GLU A 141 -1.86 -16.28 -2.18
N GLU A 142 -3.13 -15.86 -2.18
CA GLU A 142 -3.65 -14.88 -3.14
C GLU A 142 -3.24 -13.45 -2.78
N LEU A 143 -3.05 -13.15 -1.48
CA LEU A 143 -2.48 -11.86 -1.05
C LEU A 143 -1.10 -11.61 -1.66
N ALA A 144 -0.31 -12.64 -1.94
CA ALA A 144 1.00 -12.51 -2.58
C ALA A 144 0.96 -11.83 -3.96
N LYS A 145 -0.21 -11.86 -4.62
CA LYS A 145 -0.41 -11.28 -5.95
C LYS A 145 -0.95 -9.86 -5.88
N VAL A 146 -1.50 -9.46 -4.72
CA VAL A 146 -2.23 -8.20 -4.56
C VAL A 146 -1.30 -7.12 -4.01
N MET A 147 -1.22 -6.00 -4.73
CA MET A 147 -0.48 -4.83 -4.27
C MET A 147 -1.36 -3.91 -3.40
N VAL A 148 -2.57 -3.60 -3.88
CA VAL A 148 -3.49 -2.66 -3.22
C VAL A 148 -4.94 -3.13 -3.35
N PHE A 149 -5.67 -3.11 -2.23
CA PHE A 149 -7.13 -3.13 -2.25
C PHE A 149 -7.63 -1.68 -2.27
N GLN A 150 -8.36 -1.32 -3.32
CA GLN A 150 -9.02 -0.01 -3.46
C GLN A 150 -10.55 -0.20 -3.50
N ASP A 151 -11.28 0.90 -3.39
CA ASP A 151 -12.75 0.87 -3.40
C ASP A 151 -13.31 0.39 -4.75
N GLU A 152 -12.71 0.84 -5.85
CA GLU A 152 -13.15 0.50 -7.22
C GLU A 152 -12.59 -0.84 -7.72
N MET A 153 -11.32 -1.15 -7.39
CA MET A 153 -10.66 -2.36 -7.89
C MET A 153 -9.53 -2.88 -6.99
N VAL A 154 -9.17 -4.15 -7.19
CA VAL A 154 -7.98 -4.76 -6.62
C VAL A 154 -6.83 -4.65 -7.62
N VAL A 155 -5.74 -4.01 -7.21
CA VAL A 155 -4.54 -3.82 -8.04
C VAL A 155 -3.57 -4.95 -7.76
N PHE A 156 -3.27 -5.75 -8.78
CA PHE A 156 -2.30 -6.85 -8.70
C PHE A 156 -0.90 -6.38 -9.06
N HIS A 157 0.12 -7.06 -8.53
CA HIS A 157 1.52 -6.80 -8.87
C HIS A 157 1.80 -6.89 -10.38
N SER A 158 1.12 -7.81 -11.08
CA SER A 158 1.21 -7.94 -12.55
C SER A 158 0.66 -6.72 -13.29
N MET A 159 -0.34 -6.02 -12.77
CA MET A 159 -0.91 -4.83 -13.42
C MET A 159 0.00 -3.60 -13.23
N ALA A 160 0.74 -3.55 -12.13
CA ALA A 160 1.61 -2.42 -11.80
C ALA A 160 3.03 -2.53 -12.37
N PHE A 161 3.55 -3.76 -12.49
CA PHE A 161 4.93 -4.04 -12.91
C PHE A 161 5.03 -5.01 -14.09
N GLY A 162 3.91 -5.43 -14.68
CA GLY A 162 3.91 -6.25 -15.88
C GLY A 162 4.49 -5.50 -17.09
N ASN A 163 5.03 -6.26 -18.04
CA ASN A 163 5.47 -5.73 -19.34
C ASN A 163 4.29 -5.27 -20.21
N GLU A 164 3.07 -5.52 -19.74
CA GLU A 164 1.83 -4.91 -20.19
C GLU A 164 1.46 -3.91 -19.09
N GLY A 165 1.56 -2.62 -19.39
CA GLY A 165 1.11 -1.59 -18.45
C GLY A 165 -0.37 -1.75 -18.09
N PRO A 166 -0.92 -0.90 -17.20
CA PRO A 166 -2.33 -0.94 -16.80
C PRO A 166 -3.34 -0.79 -17.97
N PHE A 167 -2.83 -0.52 -19.16
CA PHE A 167 -3.50 -0.62 -20.45
C PHE A 167 -2.77 -1.69 -21.27
N GLY A 168 -3.06 -2.97 -21.00
CA GLY A 168 -2.73 -4.04 -21.94
C GLY A 168 -3.25 -3.66 -23.32
N ALA A 169 -2.44 -3.94 -24.34
CA ALA A 169 -2.68 -3.60 -25.73
C ALA A 169 -4.17 -3.66 -26.09
N PHE A 170 -4.69 -2.57 -26.68
CA PHE A 170 -5.84 -2.69 -27.56
C PHE A 170 -5.43 -3.69 -28.64
N GLU A 171 -5.75 -4.97 -28.43
CA GLU A 171 -5.72 -5.95 -29.51
C GLU A 171 -6.70 -5.43 -30.55
N ASP A 172 -6.15 -5.21 -31.75
CA ASP A 172 -6.85 -4.89 -32.99
C ASP A 172 -8.19 -5.62 -33.05
N TYR A 173 -9.28 -4.89 -32.89
CA TYR A 173 -10.54 -5.32 -33.49
C TYR A 173 -10.45 -4.96 -34.97
N ASP A 174 -10.03 -5.95 -35.74
CA ASP A 174 -10.17 -5.97 -37.19
C ASP A 174 -11.61 -5.64 -37.61
N GLU A 175 -11.70 -4.71 -38.56
CA GLU A 175 -12.58 -4.77 -39.73
C GLU A 175 -14.11 -4.65 -39.48
N PHE A 176 -14.58 -3.39 -39.43
CA PHE A 176 -15.89 -3.06 -39.96
C PHE A 176 -15.72 -2.00 -41.07
N ASP A 177 -15.64 -2.49 -42.31
CA ASP A 177 -15.81 -1.71 -43.53
C ASP A 177 -17.10 -0.90 -43.46
N GLU A 178 -17.01 0.43 -43.58
CA GLU A 178 -18.03 1.27 -44.23
C GLU A 178 -17.48 2.69 -44.45
N GLU A 179 -16.96 2.94 -45.66
CA GLU A 179 -16.84 4.30 -46.22
C GLU A 179 -18.26 4.89 -46.46
N PRO A 180 -18.45 6.20 -46.29
CA PRO A 180 -18.35 7.07 -47.47
C PRO A 180 -17.76 8.48 -47.22
N ASP A 181 -16.83 8.84 -48.11
CA ASP A 181 -16.63 10.13 -48.79
C ASP A 181 -17.08 11.47 -48.14
N ASN A 182 -16.04 12.24 -47.77
CA ASN A 182 -15.73 13.60 -48.26
C ASN A 182 -16.54 14.82 -47.72
N VAL A 183 -15.85 15.78 -47.07
CA VAL A 183 -15.53 17.12 -47.64
C VAL A 183 -14.73 17.98 -46.64
N HIS A 184 -13.62 18.49 -47.15
CA HIS A 184 -12.64 19.47 -46.67
C HIS A 184 -13.05 20.63 -45.73
N GLY A 185 -12.13 20.92 -44.80
CA GLY A 185 -11.79 22.24 -44.24
C GLY A 185 -10.82 22.04 -43.06
N GLY A 186 -9.51 22.27 -43.15
CA GLY A 186 -8.84 23.50 -43.57
C GLY A 186 -8.23 24.16 -42.33
N TRP A 187 -7.09 23.64 -41.85
CA TRP A 187 -6.27 24.30 -40.82
C TRP A 187 -4.85 24.41 -41.35
N ASP A 188 -4.67 25.44 -42.17
CA ASP A 188 -3.39 25.93 -42.60
C ASP A 188 -2.95 27.04 -41.63
N GLU A 189 -1.68 26.97 -41.25
CA GLU A 189 -0.78 28.06 -40.87
C GLU A 189 -1.15 29.05 -39.75
N THR A 190 -0.56 28.83 -38.55
CA THR A 190 0.27 29.87 -37.92
C THR A 190 1.24 29.28 -36.88
N PHE A 191 2.44 28.89 -37.30
CA PHE A 191 3.62 28.86 -36.41
C PHE A 191 4.90 29.11 -37.23
N SER A 192 5.07 30.35 -37.70
CA SER A 192 6.36 30.87 -38.17
C SER A 192 7.19 31.23 -36.93
N GLU A 193 8.31 30.54 -36.73
CA GLU A 193 9.68 30.99 -37.06
C GLU A 193 10.47 31.38 -35.81
N ILE A 194 11.41 30.52 -35.38
CA ILE A 194 12.73 30.95 -34.89
C ILE A 194 13.77 30.00 -35.51
N GLU A 195 14.78 30.62 -36.13
CA GLU A 195 15.78 30.09 -37.05
C GLU A 195 16.80 29.09 -36.46
N PRO A 196 17.49 28.29 -37.31
CA PRO A 196 18.52 27.34 -36.91
C PRO A 196 19.93 27.94 -36.99
N SER A 197 20.71 27.84 -35.92
CA SER A 197 22.15 28.17 -35.96
C SER A 197 23.03 27.12 -35.28
N GLU A 198 23.93 26.56 -36.09
CA GLU A 198 25.33 26.23 -35.79
C GLU A 198 25.68 24.90 -35.08
N SER A 199 25.99 23.90 -35.93
CA SER A 199 27.20 23.04 -35.91
C SER A 199 27.70 22.50 -34.57
N VAL A 200 27.37 21.24 -34.30
CA VAL A 200 27.98 20.39 -33.25
C VAL A 200 29.12 19.55 -33.88
N PRO A 201 30.36 19.57 -33.36
CA PRO A 201 31.41 18.63 -33.77
C PRO A 201 31.35 17.33 -32.95
N SER A 202 31.66 16.23 -33.62
CA SER A 202 31.66 14.83 -33.11
C SER A 202 32.62 14.59 -31.93
N PRO A 203 32.31 13.68 -30.98
CA PRO A 203 33.24 13.31 -29.92
C PRO A 203 34.30 12.30 -30.41
N GLN A 204 35.57 12.63 -30.22
CA GLN A 204 36.70 11.71 -30.36
C GLN A 204 36.91 10.88 -29.09
N GLU A 205 37.28 9.61 -29.28
CA GLU A 205 37.74 8.65 -28.27
C GLU A 205 39.11 9.04 -27.68
N GLY A 206 39.31 8.85 -26.37
CA GLY A 206 40.67 8.89 -25.79
C GLY A 206 40.79 9.13 -24.29
N GLN A 207 40.71 8.05 -23.52
CA GLN A 207 41.50 7.70 -22.32
C GLN A 207 41.27 8.37 -20.93
N THR A 208 40.84 7.47 -20.03
CA THR A 208 41.28 7.25 -18.64
C THR A 208 41.08 8.36 -17.60
N ASN A 209 40.13 8.14 -16.68
CA ASN A 209 40.43 8.12 -15.26
C ASN A 209 39.43 7.26 -14.47
N THR A 210 40.00 6.41 -13.64
CA THR A 210 39.41 5.42 -12.77
C THR A 210 38.66 6.08 -11.61
N THR A 211 37.36 5.82 -11.42
CA THR A 211 36.75 5.85 -10.07
C THR A 211 35.45 5.04 -10.03
N ALA A 212 35.48 3.99 -9.20
CA ALA A 212 34.40 3.23 -8.57
C ALA A 212 33.03 3.14 -9.28
N VAL A 213 32.79 1.97 -9.89
CA VAL A 213 31.46 1.40 -10.04
C VAL A 213 30.96 1.07 -8.62
N GLU A 214 30.05 1.88 -8.10
CA GLU A 214 29.39 1.61 -6.83
C GLU A 214 28.43 0.44 -7.04
N ALA A 215 28.84 -0.73 -6.55
CA ALA A 215 28.10 -1.96 -6.60
C ALA A 215 26.77 -1.82 -5.88
N ASN A 216 25.71 -2.39 -6.46
CA ASN A 216 24.45 -2.65 -5.77
C ASN A 216 24.72 -3.24 -4.38
N PRO A 217 24.03 -2.78 -3.31
CA PRO A 217 24.22 -3.33 -1.98
C PRO A 217 23.90 -4.84 -2.00
N PRO A 218 24.66 -5.66 -1.25
CA PRO A 218 24.45 -7.09 -1.21
C PRO A 218 23.04 -7.40 -0.69
N PHE A 219 22.39 -8.39 -1.31
CA PHE A 219 21.17 -9.01 -0.82
C PHE A 219 21.30 -9.22 0.70
N HIS A 220 20.53 -8.48 1.50
CA HIS A 220 20.40 -8.81 2.91
C HIS A 220 19.63 -10.13 2.97
N ASP A 221 20.25 -11.16 3.56
CA ASP A 221 19.53 -12.39 3.92
C ASP A 221 18.26 -12.00 4.67
N PRO A 222 17.11 -12.65 4.38
CA PRO A 222 15.89 -12.39 5.14
C PRO A 222 16.18 -12.60 6.63
N PRO A 223 15.59 -11.77 7.52
CA PRO A 223 15.79 -11.91 8.95
C PRO A 223 15.50 -13.36 9.37
N GLN A 224 16.47 -13.99 10.04
CA GLN A 224 16.31 -15.35 10.52
C GLN A 224 15.17 -15.37 11.54
N LEU A 225 14.13 -16.19 11.26
CA LEU A 225 12.98 -16.36 12.14
C LEU A 225 13.43 -16.83 13.52
N SER A 226 12.89 -16.23 14.58
CA SER A 226 13.11 -16.70 15.94
C SER A 226 12.53 -18.11 16.15
N GLU A 227 13.00 -18.81 17.19
CA GLU A 227 12.53 -20.16 17.52
C GLU A 227 11.01 -20.20 17.81
N GLU A 228 10.48 -19.12 18.41
CA GLU A 228 9.05 -18.92 18.66
C GLU A 228 8.27 -18.75 17.35
N GLU A 229 8.75 -17.94 16.42
CA GLU A 229 8.12 -17.73 15.10
C GLU A 229 8.15 -19.01 14.24
N LEU A 230 9.21 -19.81 14.35
CA LEU A 230 9.28 -21.13 13.72
C LEU A 230 8.27 -22.11 14.29
N ALA A 231 8.04 -22.08 15.61
CA ALA A 231 7.03 -22.90 16.25
C ALA A 231 5.61 -22.48 15.83
N GLU A 232 5.32 -21.18 15.77
CA GLU A 232 4.07 -20.66 15.23
C GLU A 232 3.88 -21.09 13.76
N GLN A 233 4.92 -21.02 12.94
CA GLN A 233 4.85 -21.44 11.55
C GLN A 233 4.48 -22.91 11.42
N ARG A 234 5.11 -23.81 12.18
CA ARG A 234 4.78 -25.24 12.16
C ARG A 234 3.35 -25.52 12.62
N MET A 235 2.88 -24.80 13.64
CA MET A 235 1.50 -24.92 14.11
C MET A 235 0.49 -24.53 13.02
N TRP A 236 0.77 -23.44 12.30
CA TRP A 236 -0.08 -22.99 11.20
C TRP A 236 -0.05 -23.94 10.00
N GLU A 237 1.13 -24.46 9.64
CA GLU A 237 1.27 -25.43 8.55
C GLU A 237 0.50 -26.74 8.86
N ALA A 238 0.57 -27.21 10.11
CA ALA A 238 -0.21 -28.36 10.55
C ALA A 238 -1.71 -28.11 10.52
N TYR A 239 -2.16 -26.90 10.91
CA TYR A 239 -3.56 -26.51 10.81
C TYR A 239 -4.04 -26.44 9.35
N GLU A 240 -3.25 -25.85 8.46
CA GLU A 240 -3.56 -25.75 7.03
C GLU A 240 -3.67 -27.15 6.39
N GLN A 241 -2.73 -28.05 6.68
CA GLN A 241 -2.79 -29.44 6.22
C GLN A 241 -4.05 -30.16 6.74
N HIS A 242 -4.37 -30.02 8.03
CA HIS A 242 -5.57 -30.61 8.61
C HIS A 242 -6.86 -30.07 7.97
N MET A 243 -6.93 -28.78 7.68
CA MET A 243 -8.07 -28.18 6.99
C MET A 243 -8.18 -28.66 5.53
N GLU A 244 -7.06 -28.88 4.86
CA GLU A 244 -7.02 -29.45 3.52
C GLU A 244 -7.47 -30.91 3.50
N GLU A 245 -7.06 -31.72 4.49
CA GLU A 245 -7.54 -33.09 4.69
C GLU A 245 -9.06 -33.14 4.92
N LEU A 246 -9.60 -32.24 5.75
CA LEU A 246 -11.05 -32.10 5.95
C LEU A 246 -11.78 -31.72 4.66
N ALA A 247 -11.23 -30.79 3.88
CA ALA A 247 -11.81 -30.40 2.60
C ALA A 247 -11.77 -31.53 1.56
N GLN A 248 -10.69 -32.31 1.52
CA GLN A 248 -10.55 -33.47 0.63
C GLN A 248 -11.50 -34.60 1.04
N SER A 249 -11.59 -34.93 2.33
CA SER A 249 -12.51 -35.95 2.84
C SER A 249 -13.97 -35.63 2.57
N ALA A 250 -14.39 -34.37 2.75
CA ALA A 250 -15.75 -33.92 2.40
C ALA A 250 -16.07 -34.13 0.91
N ARG A 251 -15.10 -33.86 0.01
CA ARG A 251 -15.25 -34.14 -1.44
C ARG A 251 -15.39 -35.62 -1.77
N TRP A 252 -14.80 -36.51 -0.97
CA TRP A 252 -14.90 -37.95 -1.16
C TRP A 252 -16.24 -38.52 -0.66
N ASP A 253 -16.84 -37.92 0.36
CA ASP A 253 -18.14 -38.35 0.89
C ASP A 253 -19.31 -37.96 -0.03
N ASP A 254 -19.24 -36.82 -0.73
CA ASP A 254 -20.23 -36.42 -1.74
C ASP A 254 -20.24 -37.29 -3.02
N ARG A 255 -19.26 -38.20 -3.18
CA ARG A 255 -19.13 -39.10 -4.34
C ARG A 255 -19.59 -40.53 -4.09
N ARG A 256 -20.12 -40.85 -2.91
CA ARG A 256 -20.66 -42.20 -2.64
C ARG A 256 -22.14 -42.25 -3.08
N PRO A 257 -22.53 -43.19 -3.96
CA PRO A 257 -23.90 -43.34 -4.44
C PRO A 257 -24.87 -43.85 -3.36
#